data_AF-A0A1T3VXB7-F1
#
_entry.id   AF-A0A1T3VXB7-F1
#
_cell.length_a   1.000
_cell.length_b   1.000
_cell.length_c   1.000
_cell.angle_alpha   90.00
_cell.angle_beta   90.00
_cell.angle_gamma   90.00
#
_symmetry.space_group_name_H-M   'P 1'
#
loop_
_entity.id
_entity.type
_entity.pdbx_description
1 polymer ?
#
loop_
_entity_poly.entity_id
_entity_poly.type
_entity_poly.pdbx_seq_one_letter_code
_entity_poly.pdbx_strand_id
1 'polypeptide(L)'
;VGIRPAPGYPACPEHTEKATLFELMDVTERTGIELTESMAMWPGAAVSGWYFSHPQSQYFVVGRMAQDQIADYARRKGWTLAEAERWLAPNLGYNPED
;
A
#
# COMPACT_ATOMS: atom_id res chain seq x y z
N VAL A 1 -17.34 6.79 14.64
CA VAL A 1 -17.51 6.42 13.21
C VAL A 1 -16.18 6.66 12.53
N GLY A 2 -15.76 5.79 11.61
CA GLY A 2 -14.44 5.86 10.95
C GLY A 2 -14.17 4.62 10.09
N ILE A 3 -13.02 4.55 9.44
CA ILE A 3 -12.59 3.43 8.59
C ILE A 3 -11.23 2.88 9.01
N ARG A 4 -10.95 1.64 8.61
CA ARG A 4 -9.68 0.95 8.86
C ARG A 4 -9.10 0.32 7.57
N PRO A 5 -8.58 1.13 6.63
CA PRO A 5 -8.06 0.62 5.36
C PRO A 5 -6.74 -0.12 5.55
N ALA A 6 -6.59 -1.25 4.87
CA ALA A 6 -5.42 -2.11 4.92
C ALA A 6 -4.66 -2.03 3.57
N PRO A 7 -3.34 -1.78 3.56
CA PRO A 7 -2.56 -1.72 2.33
C PRO A 7 -2.72 -2.98 1.46
N GLY A 8 -3.00 -2.78 0.17
CA GLY A 8 -3.38 -3.82 -0.80
C GLY A 8 -4.87 -3.87 -1.12
N TYR A 9 -5.74 -3.26 -0.30
CA TYR A 9 -7.15 -3.10 -0.64
C TYR A 9 -7.37 -1.96 -1.64
N PRO A 10 -8.50 -1.93 -2.38
CA PRO A 10 -8.75 -0.94 -3.43
C PRO A 10 -8.64 0.54 -3.03
N ALA A 11 -8.82 0.86 -1.74
CA ALA A 11 -8.69 2.22 -1.20
C ALA A 11 -7.23 2.65 -0.97
N CYS A 12 -6.30 1.69 -0.90
CA CYS A 12 -4.87 1.90 -0.70
C CYS A 12 -4.11 0.69 -1.29
N PRO A 13 -4.04 0.56 -2.62
CA PRO A 13 -3.63 -0.68 -3.29
C PRO A 13 -2.14 -1.00 -3.17
N GLU A 14 -1.32 -0.05 -2.74
CA GLU A 14 0.13 -0.19 -2.71
C GLU A 14 0.58 -1.00 -1.48
N HIS A 15 1.11 -2.20 -1.71
CA HIS A 15 1.35 -3.18 -0.65
C HIS A 15 2.49 -2.83 0.31
N THR A 16 3.49 -2.06 -0.14
CA THR A 16 4.70 -1.75 0.65
C THR A 16 4.46 -0.78 1.79
N GLU A 17 3.31 -0.07 1.81
CA GLU A 17 2.90 0.75 2.96
C GLU A 17 2.72 -0.07 4.25
N LYS A 18 2.69 -1.42 4.17
CA LYS A 18 2.82 -2.28 5.36
C LYS A 18 4.16 -2.10 6.06
N ALA A 19 5.25 -1.86 5.33
CA ALA A 19 6.57 -1.65 5.92
C ALA A 19 6.55 -0.44 6.86
N THR A 20 5.87 0.65 6.46
CA THR A 20 5.68 1.84 7.29
C THR A 20 4.89 1.53 8.57
N LEU A 21 3.83 0.72 8.49
CA LEU A 21 3.10 0.25 9.68
C LEU A 21 3.99 -0.59 10.60
N PHE A 22 4.80 -1.47 10.02
CA PHE A 22 5.67 -2.38 10.76
C PHE A 22 6.79 -1.63 11.47
N GLU A 23 7.38 -0.62 10.82
CA GLU A 23 8.39 0.27 11.38
C GLU A 23 7.81 1.15 12.50
N LEU A 24 6.66 1.80 12.26
CA LEU A 24 6.06 2.72 13.22
C LEU A 24 5.70 2.04 14.56
N MET A 25 5.39 0.75 14.52
CA MET A 25 4.81 0.01 15.65
C MET A 25 5.69 -1.11 16.18
N ASP A 26 6.92 -1.26 15.66
CA ASP A 26 7.85 -2.36 15.97
C ASP A 26 7.17 -3.74 15.87
N VAL A 27 6.38 -3.97 14.81
CA VAL A 27 5.42 -5.10 14.76
C VAL A 27 6.12 -6.45 14.93
N THR A 28 7.24 -6.66 14.24
CA THR A 28 7.96 -7.93 14.29
C THR A 28 8.49 -8.22 15.69
N GLU A 29 9.10 -7.24 16.36
CA GLU A 29 9.61 -7.41 17.72
C GLU A 29 8.48 -7.70 18.72
N ARG A 30 7.36 -6.99 18.60
CA ARG A 30 6.26 -7.07 19.58
C ARG A 30 5.33 -8.27 19.39
N THR A 31 5.24 -8.80 18.17
CA THR A 31 4.22 -9.80 17.81
C THR A 31 4.78 -11.06 17.16
N GLY A 32 6.02 -11.04 16.68
CA GLY A 32 6.61 -12.12 15.87
C GLY A 32 6.05 -12.22 14.45
N ILE A 33 5.18 -11.28 14.03
CA ILE A 33 4.67 -11.23 12.65
C ILE A 33 5.71 -10.57 11.76
N GLU A 34 5.96 -11.17 10.59
CA GLU A 34 6.96 -10.74 9.61
C GLU A 34 6.30 -10.36 8.28
N LEU A 35 7.00 -9.53 7.50
CA LEU A 35 6.67 -9.27 6.10
C LEU A 35 7.57 -10.10 5.19
N THR A 36 6.98 -10.82 4.25
CA THR A 36 7.73 -11.45 3.15
C THR A 36 8.24 -10.40 2.17
N GLU A 37 9.13 -10.80 1.24
CA GLU A 37 9.60 -9.94 0.14
C GLU A 37 8.45 -9.37 -0.72
N SER A 38 7.32 -10.09 -0.80
CA SER A 38 6.11 -9.67 -1.51
C SER A 38 5.10 -8.90 -0.64
N MET A 39 5.49 -8.51 0.58
CA MET A 39 4.66 -7.80 1.55
C MET A 39 3.42 -8.58 2.02
N ALA A 40 3.46 -9.92 1.94
CA ALA A 40 2.52 -10.77 2.67
C ALA A 40 2.94 -10.85 4.15
N MET A 41 1.98 -11.01 5.05
CA MET A 41 2.27 -11.18 6.48
C MET A 41 2.37 -12.65 6.83
N TRP A 42 3.32 -13.00 7.70
CA TRP A 42 3.49 -14.34 8.24
C TRP A 42 3.55 -14.30 9.78
N PRO A 43 2.80 -15.16 10.51
CA PRO A 43 1.84 -16.15 10.03
C PRO A 43 0.66 -15.55 9.25
N GLY A 44 0.11 -16.32 8.30
CA GLY A 44 -0.88 -15.81 7.34
C GLY A 44 -2.22 -15.35 7.94
N ALA A 45 -2.54 -15.80 9.16
CA ALA A 45 -3.72 -15.34 9.89
C ALA A 45 -3.46 -13.98 10.58
N ALA A 46 -3.15 -12.96 9.78
CA ALA A 46 -2.79 -11.62 10.25
C ALA A 46 -3.54 -10.53 9.46
N VAL A 47 -3.81 -9.41 10.13
CA VAL A 47 -4.42 -8.21 9.53
C VAL A 47 -3.68 -6.98 10.06
N SER A 48 -3.37 -6.03 9.18
CA SER A 48 -2.78 -4.73 9.52
C SER A 48 -3.43 -3.64 8.68
N GLY A 49 -3.43 -2.41 9.19
CA GLY A 49 -4.03 -1.28 8.50
C GLY A 49 -3.99 -0.01 9.33
N TRP A 50 -4.58 1.04 8.75
CA TRP A 50 -4.66 2.37 9.33
C TRP A 50 -5.96 2.56 10.11
N TYR A 51 -6.06 3.62 10.91
CA TYR A 51 -7.31 4.08 11.49
C TYR A 51 -7.56 5.54 11.10
N PHE A 52 -8.74 5.81 10.52
CA PHE A 52 -9.20 7.17 10.22
C PHE A 52 -10.48 7.46 11.01
N SER A 53 -10.50 8.59 11.72
CA SER A 53 -11.61 8.98 12.61
C SER A 53 -12.61 9.95 12.01
N HIS A 54 -12.34 10.48 10.81
CA HIS A 54 -13.22 11.48 10.19
C HIS A 54 -14.61 10.88 9.92
N PRO A 55 -15.71 11.53 10.34
CA PRO A 55 -17.05 10.94 10.26
C PRO A 55 -17.54 10.71 8.82
N GLN A 56 -16.99 11.44 7.85
CA GLN A 56 -17.27 11.27 6.42
C GLN A 56 -16.25 10.37 5.71
N SER A 57 -15.33 9.72 6.44
CA SER A 57 -14.40 8.77 5.82
C SER A 57 -15.14 7.55 5.30
N GLN A 58 -14.77 7.10 4.10
CA GLN A 58 -15.41 6.00 3.40
C GLN A 58 -14.36 5.20 2.62
N TYR A 59 -14.61 3.91 2.44
CA TYR A 59 -13.86 3.10 1.50
C TYR A 59 -14.26 3.50 0.07
N PHE A 60 -13.27 3.77 -0.77
CA PHE A 60 -13.47 4.00 -2.20
C PHE A 60 -12.41 3.22 -2.99
N VAL A 61 -12.61 3.09 -4.30
CA VAL A 61 -11.64 2.44 -5.19
C VAL A 61 -10.80 3.53 -5.83
N VAL A 62 -9.47 3.48 -5.69
CA VAL A 62 -8.56 4.44 -6.33
C VAL A 62 -8.68 4.37 -7.87
N GLY A 63 -8.84 3.16 -8.42
CA GLY A 63 -9.01 2.95 -9.85
C GLY A 63 -7.71 2.93 -10.62
N ARG A 64 -7.77 3.35 -11.90
CA ARG A 64 -6.65 3.40 -12.84
C ARG A 64 -5.92 4.75 -12.72
N MET A 65 -4.60 4.73 -12.67
CA MET A 65 -3.74 5.92 -12.52
C MET A 65 -2.92 6.16 -13.79
N ALA A 66 -2.79 7.42 -14.19
CA ALA A 66 -1.95 7.83 -15.30
C ALA A 66 -0.47 7.88 -14.91
N GLN A 67 0.42 7.89 -15.91
CA GLN A 67 1.87 7.81 -15.73
C GLN A 67 2.44 8.98 -14.91
N ASP A 68 1.85 10.17 -15.03
CA ASP A 68 2.23 11.35 -14.25
C ASP A 68 2.06 11.13 -12.73
N GLN A 69 0.94 10.52 -12.31
CA GLN A 69 0.70 10.17 -10.92
C GLN A 69 1.66 9.08 -10.43
N ILE A 70 1.96 8.07 -11.26
CA ILE A 70 2.91 7.01 -10.89
C ILE A 70 4.32 7.59 -10.74
N ALA A 71 4.74 8.47 -11.64
CA ALA A 71 6.03 9.16 -11.57
C ALA A 71 6.15 10.07 -10.33
N ASP A 72 5.09 10.81 -9.98
CA ASP A 72 5.05 11.59 -8.74
C ASP A 72 5.16 10.70 -7.49
N TYR A 73 4.43 9.58 -7.46
CA TYR A 73 4.48 8.64 -6.36
C TYR A 73 5.87 8.01 -6.20
N ALA A 74 6.48 7.59 -7.31
CA ALA A 74 7.85 7.07 -7.33
C ALA A 74 8.83 8.06 -6.71
N ARG A 75 8.78 9.33 -7.12
CA ARG A 75 9.60 10.41 -6.55
C ARG A 75 9.41 10.55 -5.04
N ARG A 76 8.16 10.51 -4.55
CA ARG A 76 7.84 10.64 -3.11
C ARG A 76 8.35 9.45 -2.30
N LYS A 77 8.35 8.26 -2.87
CA LYS A 77 8.86 7.02 -2.24
C LYS A 77 10.38 6.86 -2.38
N GLY A 78 11.03 7.68 -3.20
CA GLY A 78 12.45 7.50 -3.55
C GLY A 78 12.69 6.29 -4.46
N TRP A 79 11.69 5.89 -5.24
CA TRP A 79 11.73 4.78 -6.17
C TRP A 79 12.01 5.25 -7.60
N THR A 80 12.47 4.31 -8.42
CA THR A 80 12.40 4.42 -9.87
C THR A 80 10.95 4.30 -10.35
N LEU A 81 10.67 4.82 -11.56
CA LEU A 81 9.36 4.67 -12.19
C LEU A 81 8.97 3.19 -12.34
N ALA A 82 9.92 2.35 -12.80
CA ALA A 82 9.71 0.92 -12.99
C ALA A 82 9.37 0.17 -11.68
N GLU A 83 9.95 0.58 -10.54
CA GLU A 83 9.59 0.01 -9.24
C GLU A 83 8.15 0.37 -8.83
N ALA A 84 7.73 1.62 -9.05
CA ALA A 84 6.36 2.03 -8.80
C ALA A 84 5.37 1.29 -9.71
N GLU A 85 5.69 1.16 -11.00
CA GLU A 85 4.91 0.39 -11.97
C GLU A 85 4.77 -1.07 -11.57
N ARG A 86 5.84 -1.69 -11.05
CA ARG A 86 5.80 -3.07 -10.55
C ARG A 86 4.82 -3.23 -9.38
N TRP A 87 4.87 -2.34 -8.39
CA TRP A 87 4.01 -2.44 -7.20
C TRP A 87 2.57 -2.02 -7.46
N LEU A 88 2.34 -1.12 -8.41
CA LEU A 88 1.02 -0.59 -8.78
C LEU A 88 0.49 -1.17 -10.09
N ALA A 89 1.08 -2.25 -10.61
CA ALA A 89 0.72 -2.85 -11.90
C ALA A 89 -0.80 -3.07 -12.09
N PRO A 90 -1.57 -3.56 -11.09
CA PRO A 90 -3.02 -3.72 -11.23
C PRO A 90 -3.80 -2.42 -11.42
N ASN A 91 -3.19 -1.28 -11.09
CA ASN A 91 -3.79 0.05 -11.09
C ASN A 91 -3.24 0.96 -12.21
N LEU A 92 -2.33 0.51 -13.06
CA LEU A 92 -1.84 1.33 -14.17
C LEU A 92 -2.96 1.55 -15.20
N GLY A 93 -3.16 2.80 -15.60
CA GLY A 93 -4.08 3.24 -16.66
C GLY A 93 -3.42 3.37 -18.04
N TYR A 94 -2.19 2.88 -18.18
CA TYR A 94 -1.36 2.92 -19.37
C TYR A 94 -0.49 1.64 -19.43
N ASN A 95 0.14 1.38 -20.56
CA ASN A 95 1.11 0.29 -20.71
C ASN A 95 2.53 0.83 -20.48
N PRO A 96 3.31 0.31 -19.52
CA PRO A 96 4.70 0.74 -19.29
C PRO A 96 5.67 0.49 -20.46
N GLU A 97 5.28 -0.36 -21.41
CA GLU A 97 6.10 -0.71 -22.58
C GLU A 97 5.83 0.19 -23.81
N ASP A 98 4.81 1.03 -23.75
CA ASP A 98 4.46 2.00 -24.82
C ASP A 98 5.31 3.28 -24.73
#